data_AF-A0A9D7NAV8-F1
#
_entry.id   AF-A0A9D7NAV8-F1
#
_cell.length_a   1.000
_cell.length_b   1.000
_cell.length_c   1.000
_cell.angle_alpha   90.00
_cell.angle_beta   90.00
_cell.angle_gamma   90.00
#
_symmetry.space_group_name_H-M   'P 1'
#
loop_
_entity.id
_entity.type
_entity.pdbx_description
1 polymer ?
#
loop_
_entity_poly.entity_id
_entity_poly.type
_entity_poly.pdbx_seq_one_letter_code
_entity_poly.pdbx_strand_id
1 'polypeptide(L)'
;MSIHISPNKRISDIQNAFNAAYPHLKLQFFSKAHGENKGSFAKFMIHDRNTTLAMLNPELREGTVSIVPETKTWALEQTFETEFQLHVQVFRQSGSIWLETSVSDQLTLAEQETKGARSLLSFEDPTIAEEPVITGIRNNKYFAFSPLRLTI
;
A
#
# COMPACT_ATOMS: atom_id res chain seq x y z
N MET A 1 -2.43 -5.40 14.37
CA MET A 1 -3.41 -6.42 13.94
C MET A 1 -2.80 -7.81 14.12
N SER A 2 -3.60 -8.89 14.07
CA SER A 2 -3.07 -10.27 14.18
C SER A 2 -3.75 -11.20 13.19
N ILE A 3 -2.98 -12.09 12.55
CA ILE A 3 -3.50 -13.10 11.61
C ILE A 3 -3.27 -14.48 12.21
N HIS A 4 -4.35 -15.24 12.39
CA HIS A 4 -4.25 -16.65 12.72
C HIS A 4 -3.94 -17.47 11.46
N ILE A 5 -2.86 -18.24 11.52
CA ILE A 5 -2.37 -19.12 10.45
C ILE A 5 -2.71 -20.56 10.85
N SER A 6 -3.39 -21.29 9.98
CA SER A 6 -3.73 -22.70 10.21
C SER A 6 -3.80 -23.46 8.87
N PRO A 7 -3.61 -24.80 8.87
CA PRO A 7 -3.53 -25.58 7.63
C PRO A 7 -4.78 -25.47 6.75
N ASN A 8 -5.96 -25.33 7.36
CA ASN A 8 -7.25 -25.24 6.67
C ASN A 8 -7.62 -23.83 6.19
N LYS A 9 -6.87 -22.79 6.57
CA LYS A 9 -7.08 -21.43 6.04
C LYS A 9 -6.77 -21.40 4.55
N ARG A 10 -7.53 -20.60 3.81
CA ARG A 10 -7.24 -20.31 2.41
C ARG A 10 -6.29 -19.14 2.30
N ILE A 11 -5.56 -19.09 1.19
CA ILE A 11 -4.76 -17.92 0.82
C ILE A 11 -5.61 -16.64 0.87
N SER A 12 -6.84 -16.68 0.35
CA SER A 12 -7.77 -15.55 0.39
C SER A 12 -8.04 -15.03 1.80
N ASP A 13 -8.15 -15.91 2.80
CA ASP A 13 -8.42 -15.49 4.19
C ASP A 13 -7.28 -14.63 4.74
N ILE A 14 -6.04 -15.04 4.46
CA ILE A 14 -4.84 -14.32 4.89
C ILE A 14 -4.72 -12.99 4.15
N GLN A 15 -4.90 -13.02 2.83
CA GLN A 15 -4.85 -11.84 1.98
C GLN A 15 -5.88 -10.78 2.38
N ASN A 16 -7.13 -11.22 2.61
CA ASN A 16 -8.22 -10.32 2.99
C ASN A 16 -7.98 -9.73 4.39
N ALA A 17 -7.52 -10.53 5.35
CA ALA A 17 -7.22 -10.04 6.70
C ALA A 17 -6.09 -9.00 6.69
N PHE A 18 -5.05 -9.23 5.89
CA PHE A 18 -3.95 -8.27 5.73
C PHE A 18 -4.41 -6.99 5.03
N ASN A 19 -5.10 -7.11 3.90
CA ASN A 19 -5.57 -5.96 3.12
C ASN A 19 -6.63 -5.12 3.88
N ALA A 20 -7.44 -5.74 4.74
CA ALA A 20 -8.37 -5.00 5.60
C ALA A 20 -7.64 -4.04 6.57
N ALA A 21 -6.42 -4.37 7.00
CA ALA A 21 -5.59 -3.51 7.83
C ALA A 21 -4.72 -2.54 7.02
N TYR A 22 -4.32 -2.93 5.80
CA TYR A 22 -3.49 -2.15 4.90
C TYR A 22 -4.12 -2.11 3.49
N PRO A 23 -5.13 -1.26 3.24
CA PRO A 23 -5.89 -1.26 1.99
C PRO A 23 -5.06 -1.06 0.72
N HIS A 24 -3.92 -0.38 0.81
CA HIS A 24 -3.03 -0.10 -0.34
C HIS A 24 -1.87 -1.08 -0.43
N LEU A 25 -1.85 -2.11 0.42
CA LEU A 25 -0.92 -3.22 0.37
C LEU A 25 -1.68 -4.53 0.11
N LYS A 26 -1.00 -5.48 -0.54
CA LYS A 26 -1.49 -6.84 -0.66
C LYS A 26 -0.36 -7.83 -0.39
N LEU A 27 -0.75 -9.01 0.09
CA LEU A 27 0.14 -10.14 0.27
C LEU A 27 -0.03 -11.11 -0.90
N GLN A 28 1.07 -11.55 -1.51
CA GLN A 28 1.05 -12.53 -2.58
C GLN A 28 1.84 -13.77 -2.17
N PHE A 29 1.26 -14.94 -2.40
CA PHE A 29 1.87 -16.23 -2.09
C PHE A 29 2.59 -16.82 -3.30
N PHE A 30 3.67 -17.54 -3.02
CA PHE A 30 4.50 -18.21 -4.02
C PHE A 30 4.74 -19.67 -3.64
N SER A 31 4.92 -20.51 -4.66
CA SER A 31 5.23 -21.94 -4.49
C SER A 31 6.70 -22.22 -4.17
N LYS A 32 7.57 -21.21 -4.28
CA LYS A 32 9.00 -21.28 -3.97
C LYS A 32 9.49 -19.93 -3.43
N ALA A 33 10.54 -19.96 -2.62
CA ALA A 33 11.24 -18.77 -2.17
C ALA A 33 11.72 -17.93 -3.36
N HIS A 34 11.76 -16.61 -3.17
CA HIS A 34 12.39 -15.69 -4.11
C HIS A 34 13.91 -15.92 -4.10
N GLY A 35 14.43 -16.64 -5.09
CA GLY A 35 15.87 -16.86 -5.26
C GLY A 35 16.48 -15.97 -6.35
N GLU A 36 17.80 -15.77 -6.32
CA GLU A 36 18.59 -14.95 -7.27
C GLU A 36 18.49 -15.36 -8.76
N ASN A 37 17.70 -16.40 -9.06
CA ASN A 37 17.61 -16.96 -10.40
C ASN A 37 16.55 -16.20 -11.22
N LYS A 38 17.00 -15.38 -12.17
CA LYS A 38 16.26 -14.46 -13.05
C LYS A 38 15.13 -15.08 -13.92
N GLY A 39 14.74 -16.33 -13.69
CA GLY A 39 13.66 -17.00 -14.39
C GLY A 39 12.29 -16.64 -13.81
N SER A 40 11.69 -15.54 -14.31
CA SER A 40 10.33 -15.05 -14.06
C SER A 40 9.70 -15.57 -12.75
N PHE A 41 10.03 -14.95 -11.62
CA PHE A 41 9.44 -15.22 -10.30
C PHE A 41 7.90 -15.24 -10.34
N ALA A 42 7.30 -14.49 -11.28
CA ALA A 42 5.88 -14.53 -11.59
C ALA A 42 5.33 -15.94 -11.91
N LYS A 43 6.15 -16.86 -12.44
CA LYS A 43 5.71 -18.24 -12.75
C LYS A 43 5.43 -19.08 -11.49
N PHE A 44 5.97 -18.68 -10.34
CA PHE A 44 5.75 -19.35 -9.07
C PHE A 44 4.62 -18.73 -8.26
N MET A 45 4.03 -17.63 -8.76
CA MET A 45 2.93 -16.94 -8.12
C MET A 45 1.69 -17.83 -8.08
N ILE A 46 1.09 -17.92 -6.91
CA ILE A 46 -0.14 -18.70 -6.72
C ILE A 46 -1.34 -17.79 -6.93
N HIS A 47 -2.06 -18.00 -8.03
CA HIS A 47 -3.26 -17.23 -8.37
C HIS A 47 -4.55 -17.81 -7.80
N ASP A 48 -4.58 -19.11 -7.51
CA ASP A 48 -5.76 -19.75 -6.90
C ASP A 48 -5.89 -19.36 -5.43
N ARG A 49 -6.82 -18.45 -5.17
CA ARG A 49 -7.13 -17.92 -3.84
C ARG A 49 -7.82 -18.93 -2.92
N ASN A 50 -8.32 -20.05 -3.45
CA ASN A 50 -8.95 -21.12 -2.67
C ASN A 50 -7.97 -22.17 -2.16
N THR A 51 -6.72 -22.13 -2.64
CA THR A 51 -5.63 -22.97 -2.13
C THR A 51 -5.53 -22.84 -0.62
N THR A 52 -5.49 -23.97 0.07
CA THR A 52 -5.30 -24.01 1.53
C THR A 52 -3.83 -23.92 1.88
N LEU A 53 -3.50 -23.41 3.07
CA LEU A 53 -2.10 -23.31 3.49
C LEU A 53 -1.42 -24.67 3.64
N ALA A 54 -2.18 -25.73 3.97
CA ALA A 54 -1.69 -27.11 3.98
C ALA A 54 -1.18 -27.60 2.62
N MET A 55 -1.72 -27.06 1.51
CA MET A 55 -1.24 -27.41 0.16
C MET A 55 0.11 -26.77 -0.16
N LEU A 56 0.45 -25.68 0.54
CA LEU A 56 1.74 -24.99 0.38
C LEU A 56 2.79 -25.60 1.31
N ASN A 57 2.39 -25.89 2.54
CA ASN A 57 3.20 -26.58 3.53
C ASN A 57 2.35 -27.64 4.27
N PRO A 58 2.47 -28.94 3.92
CA PRO A 58 1.75 -30.02 4.60
C PRO A 58 2.11 -30.18 6.09
N GLU A 59 3.29 -29.73 6.50
CA GLU A 59 3.78 -29.79 7.88
C GLU A 59 3.49 -28.48 8.65
N LEU A 60 2.68 -27.58 8.07
CA LEU A 60 2.37 -26.30 8.68
C LEU A 60 1.76 -26.49 10.06
N ARG A 61 2.39 -25.84 11.04
CA ARG A 61 1.87 -25.75 12.41
C ARG A 61 1.05 -24.47 12.54
N GLU A 62 -0.06 -24.57 13.25
CA GLU A 62 -0.88 -23.41 13.54
C GLU A 62 -0.12 -22.39 14.40
N GLY A 63 -0.44 -21.11 14.19
CA GLY A 63 0.21 -20.02 14.90
C GLY A 63 -0.48 -18.68 14.65
N THR A 64 0.11 -17.62 15.16
CA THR A 64 -0.44 -16.27 14.99
C THR A 64 0.69 -15.31 14.64
N VAL A 65 0.54 -14.60 13.53
CA VAL A 65 1.44 -13.51 13.14
C VAL A 65 0.89 -12.21 13.70
N SER A 66 1.66 -11.54 14.55
CA SER A 66 1.34 -10.20 15.03
C SER A 66 1.99 -9.16 14.12
N ILE A 67 1.18 -8.27 13.56
CA ILE A 67 1.61 -7.26 12.59
C ILE A 67 1.30 -5.89 13.16
N VAL A 68 2.33 -5.06 13.33
CA VAL A 68 2.19 -3.67 13.79
C VAL A 68 2.61 -2.72 12.67
N PRO A 69 2.13 -1.46 12.68
CA PRO A 69 2.48 -0.48 11.64
C PRO A 69 3.99 -0.32 11.42
N GLU A 70 4.78 -0.46 12.49
CA GLU A 70 6.25 -0.32 12.51
C GLU A 70 6.98 -1.57 12.01
N THR A 71 6.27 -2.69 11.80
CA THR A 71 6.86 -3.91 11.23
C THR A 71 7.46 -3.58 9.86
N LYS A 72 8.73 -3.93 9.67
CA LYS A 72 9.41 -3.80 8.39
C LYS A 72 8.84 -4.80 7.40
N THR A 73 8.72 -4.40 6.13
CA THR A 73 8.12 -5.24 5.08
C THR A 73 8.86 -6.57 4.94
N TRP A 74 10.20 -6.52 4.85
CA TRP A 74 11.05 -7.72 4.82
C TRP A 74 10.91 -8.59 6.08
N ALA A 75 10.65 -7.98 7.25
CA ALA A 75 10.53 -8.72 8.50
C ALA A 75 9.21 -9.50 8.55
N LEU A 76 8.14 -8.95 7.98
CA LEU A 76 6.89 -9.68 7.81
C LEU A 76 7.09 -10.89 6.89
N GLU A 77 7.71 -10.69 5.72
CA GLU A 77 8.00 -11.75 4.75
C GLU A 77 8.86 -12.85 5.38
N GLN A 78 9.90 -12.44 6.11
CA GLN A 78 10.78 -13.37 6.83
C GLN A 78 10.02 -14.17 7.90
N THR A 79 9.07 -13.56 8.62
CA THR A 79 8.27 -14.24 9.64
C THR A 79 7.44 -15.37 9.04
N PHE A 80 6.76 -15.13 7.91
CA PHE A 80 6.02 -16.16 7.18
C PHE A 80 6.92 -17.30 6.71
N GLU A 81 8.11 -16.97 6.22
CA GLU A 81 9.12 -17.94 5.79
C GLU A 81 9.61 -18.82 6.95
N THR A 82 10.05 -18.20 8.05
CA THR A 82 10.74 -18.95 9.13
C THR A 82 9.78 -19.71 10.03
N GLU A 83 8.61 -19.14 10.32
CA GLU A 83 7.67 -19.75 11.27
C GLU A 83 6.73 -20.74 10.59
N PHE A 84 6.38 -20.51 9.32
CA PHE A 84 5.35 -21.29 8.63
C PHE A 84 5.85 -21.94 7.33
N GLN A 85 7.09 -21.67 6.90
CA GLN A 85 7.62 -22.09 5.59
C GLN A 85 6.69 -21.69 4.44
N LEU A 86 6.14 -20.48 4.54
CA LEU A 86 5.26 -19.89 3.53
C LEU A 86 6.00 -18.75 2.84
N HIS A 87 6.19 -18.89 1.53
CA HIS A 87 6.80 -17.86 0.71
C HIS A 87 5.76 -16.79 0.37
N VAL A 88 5.95 -15.59 0.92
CA VAL A 88 5.07 -14.44 0.67
C VAL A 88 5.88 -13.23 0.26
N GLN A 89 5.26 -12.36 -0.54
CA GLN A 89 5.80 -11.05 -0.89
C GLN A 89 4.71 -10.00 -0.69
N VAL A 90 5.10 -8.85 -0.15
CA VAL A 90 4.23 -7.68 -0.06
C VAL A 90 4.29 -6.91 -1.38
N PHE A 91 3.14 -6.45 -1.83
CA PHE A 91 3.01 -5.55 -2.97
C PHE A 91 2.32 -4.28 -2.49
N ARG A 92 2.80 -3.14 -2.97
CA ARG A 92 2.23 -1.83 -2.71
C ARG A 92 1.55 -1.30 -3.97
N GLN A 93 0.41 -0.65 -3.78
CA GLN A 93 -0.27 0.05 -4.86
C GLN A 93 0.52 1.28 -5.34
N SER A 94 0.56 1.50 -6.65
CA SER A 94 1.14 2.68 -7.29
C SER A 94 0.21 3.12 -8.42
N GLY A 95 -0.83 3.89 -8.09
CA GLY A 95 -1.92 4.17 -9.02
C GLY A 95 -2.73 2.93 -9.35
N SER A 96 -2.78 2.58 -10.63
CA SER A 96 -3.49 1.40 -11.14
C SER A 96 -2.66 0.11 -11.14
N ILE A 97 -1.37 0.18 -10.79
CA ILE A 97 -0.48 -1.00 -10.77
C ILE A 97 -0.07 -1.38 -9.35
N TRP A 98 0.30 -2.65 -9.18
CA TRP A 98 0.87 -3.18 -7.94
C TRP A 98 2.36 -3.40 -8.12
N LEU A 99 3.17 -2.75 -7.29
CA LEU A 99 4.62 -2.87 -7.28
C LEU A 99 5.05 -3.83 -6.19
N GLU A 100 5.93 -4.76 -6.55
CA GLU A 100 6.62 -5.60 -5.58
C GLU A 100 7.46 -4.71 -4.65
N THR A 101 7.32 -4.88 -3.34
CA THR A 101 8.20 -4.20 -2.40
C THR A 101 9.51 -4.99 -2.37
N SER A 102 10.58 -4.40 -2.90
CA SER A 102 11.88 -5.07 -2.90
C SER A 102 12.36 -5.29 -1.48
N VAL A 103 13.02 -6.42 -1.21
CA VAL A 103 13.69 -6.70 0.07
C VAL A 103 14.75 -5.63 0.39
N SER A 104 15.27 -4.92 -0.62
CA SER A 104 16.17 -3.77 -0.42
C SER A 104 15.48 -2.54 0.20
N ASP A 105 14.13 -2.48 0.20
CA ASP A 105 13.39 -1.36 0.77
C ASP A 105 13.20 -1.57 2.28
N GLN A 106 13.87 -0.73 3.08
CA GLN A 106 13.79 -0.77 4.54
C GLN A 106 12.52 -0.12 5.09
N LEU A 107 11.42 -0.09 4.34
CA LEU A 107 10.19 0.59 4.75
C LEU A 107 9.33 -0.29 5.66
N THR A 108 8.71 0.35 6.64
CA THR A 108 7.65 -0.21 7.46
C THR A 108 6.36 -0.36 6.65
N LEU A 109 5.45 -1.22 7.13
CA LEU A 109 4.12 -1.37 6.52
C LEU A 109 3.36 -0.03 6.52
N ALA A 110 3.47 0.78 7.58
CA ALA A 110 2.85 2.10 7.64
C ALA A 110 3.38 3.06 6.56
N GLU A 111 4.69 3.07 6.34
CA GLU A 111 5.32 3.89 5.31
C GLU A 111 4.92 3.43 3.91
N GLN A 112 4.88 2.12 3.66
CA GLN A 112 4.40 1.57 2.40
C GLN A 112 2.93 1.90 2.17
N GLU A 113 2.07 1.72 3.17
CA GLU A 113 0.65 2.06 3.10
C GLU A 113 0.44 3.54 2.76
N THR A 114 1.18 4.43 3.43
CA THR A 114 1.14 5.88 3.18
C THR A 114 1.57 6.21 1.74
N LYS A 115 2.60 5.53 1.23
CA LYS A 115 3.03 5.69 -0.17
C LYS A 115 1.99 5.17 -1.16
N GLY A 116 1.33 4.05 -0.84
CA GLY A 116 0.26 3.49 -1.64
C GLY A 116 -0.94 4.43 -1.74
N ALA A 117 -1.42 4.92 -0.60
CA ALA A 117 -2.50 5.89 -0.53
C ALA A 117 -2.18 7.18 -1.30
N ARG A 118 -0.97 7.74 -1.12
CA ARG A 118 -0.53 8.94 -1.85
C ARG A 118 -0.49 8.73 -3.36
N SER A 119 -0.07 7.54 -3.81
CA SER A 119 0.02 7.27 -5.23
C SER A 119 -1.35 7.40 -5.91
N LEU A 120 -2.43 6.93 -5.26
CA LEU A 120 -3.79 7.05 -5.79
C LEU A 120 -4.23 8.51 -5.95
N LEU A 121 -3.99 9.33 -4.93
CA LEU A 121 -4.32 10.77 -4.97
C LEU A 121 -3.62 11.50 -6.12
N SER A 122 -2.40 11.10 -6.49
CA SER A 122 -1.68 11.69 -7.62
C SER A 122 -2.15 11.25 -9.02
N PHE A 123 -3.04 10.26 -9.13
CA PHE A 123 -3.65 9.87 -10.42
C PHE A 123 -5.09 10.36 -10.59
N GLU A 124 -5.79 10.66 -9.49
CA GLU A 124 -7.19 11.10 -9.54
C GLU A 124 -7.36 12.60 -9.80
N ASP A 125 -6.29 13.35 -10.14
CA ASP A 125 -6.46 14.78 -10.42
C ASP A 125 -5.51 15.43 -11.48
N PRO A 126 -6.04 15.67 -12.70
CA PRO A 126 -5.52 16.71 -13.60
C PRO A 126 -6.35 18.03 -13.60
N THR A 127 -7.26 18.27 -12.66
CA THR A 127 -8.28 19.34 -12.73
C THR A 127 -8.68 20.09 -11.43
N ILE A 128 -8.14 19.82 -10.24
CA ILE A 128 -8.48 20.53 -8.99
C ILE A 128 -7.24 21.25 -8.44
N ALA A 129 -6.76 22.26 -9.18
CA ALA A 129 -6.17 23.48 -8.62
C ALA A 129 -6.10 24.59 -9.67
N GLU A 130 -7.25 24.93 -10.27
CA GLU A 130 -7.48 26.32 -10.66
C GLU A 130 -7.63 27.10 -9.35
N GLU A 131 -6.53 27.66 -8.84
CA GLU A 131 -6.65 28.76 -7.87
C GLU A 131 -7.44 29.89 -8.54
N PRO A 132 -8.34 30.60 -7.82
CA PRO A 132 -8.86 31.85 -8.36
C PRO A 132 -7.66 32.77 -8.60
N VAL A 133 -7.44 33.11 -9.87
CA VAL A 133 -6.53 34.18 -10.28
C VAL A 133 -7.00 35.45 -9.58
N ILE A 134 -6.45 35.74 -8.40
CA ILE A 134 -6.40 37.10 -7.90
C ILE A 134 -5.40 37.80 -8.82
N THR A 135 -5.94 38.43 -9.86
CA THR A 135 -5.23 39.43 -10.66
C THR A 135 -4.85 40.55 -9.71
N GLY A 136 -3.69 40.40 -9.07
CA GLY A 136 -2.97 41.47 -8.41
C GLY A 136 -2.53 42.46 -9.46
N ILE A 137 -3.43 43.35 -9.86
CA ILE A 137 -3.08 44.59 -10.55
C ILE A 137 -2.22 45.38 -9.57
N ARG A 138 -0.91 45.41 -9.83
CA ARG A 138 -0.08 46.53 -9.37
C ARG A 138 -0.53 47.77 -10.12
N ASN A 139 -0.77 48.82 -9.34
CA ASN A 139 -0.90 50.23 -9.70
C ASN A 139 -2.28 50.68 -10.20
N ASN A 140 -3.04 51.34 -9.31
CA ASN A 140 -3.25 52.76 -9.51
C ASN A 140 -3.49 53.49 -8.16
N LYS A 141 -2.62 54.44 -7.85
CA LYS A 141 -2.99 55.61 -7.03
C LYS A 141 -3.90 56.49 -7.88
N TYR A 142 -4.69 57.33 -7.21
CA TYR A 142 -5.64 58.32 -7.78
C TYR A 142 -6.95 57.67 -8.26
N PHE A 143 -8.15 58.05 -7.81
CA PHE A 143 -8.63 59.37 -7.39
C PHE A 143 -9.66 59.24 -6.27
N ALA A 144 -9.59 60.20 -5.33
CA ALA A 144 -10.63 60.52 -4.38
C ALA A 144 -11.90 61.01 -5.09
N PHE A 145 -13.08 60.58 -4.64
CA PHE A 145 -14.29 61.43 -4.59
C PHE A 145 -15.25 60.90 -3.53
N SER A 146 -15.48 61.70 -2.50
CA SER A 146 -16.72 61.70 -1.72
C SER A 146 -17.29 63.12 -1.79
N PRO A 147 -18.47 63.32 -2.38
CA PRO A 147 -19.22 64.55 -2.17
C PRO A 147 -20.30 64.32 -1.11
N LEU A 148 -20.24 65.07 -0.01
CA LEU A 148 -21.43 65.37 0.78
C LEU A 148 -21.58 66.87 0.99
N ARG A 149 -22.59 67.40 0.30
CA ARG A 149 -23.50 68.52 0.58
C ARG A 149 -22.93 69.90 0.98
N LEU A 150 -23.14 70.80 0.02
CA LEU A 150 -23.48 72.21 0.14
C LEU A 150 -24.65 72.46 1.12
N THR A 151 -24.55 73.47 1.98
CA THR A 151 -25.68 74.22 2.56
C THR A 151 -25.19 75.62 2.95
N ILE A 152 -25.60 76.58 2.10
CA ILE A 152 -25.80 78.06 2.25
C ILE A 152 -24.77 78.91 2.99
#